data_AF-A0A1L3FG88-F1
#
_entry.id   AF-A0A1L3FG88-F1
#
_cell.length_a   1.000
_cell.length_b   1.000
_cell.length_c   1.000
_cell.angle_alpha   90.00
_cell.angle_beta   90.00
_cell.angle_gamma   90.00
#
_symmetry.space_group_name_H-M   'P 1'
#
loop_
_entity.id
_entity.type
_entity.pdbx_description
1 polymer ?
#
loop_
_entity_poly.entity_id
_entity_poly.type
_entity_poly.pdbx_seq_one_letter_code
_entity_poly.pdbx_strand_id
1 'polypeptide(L)'
;MGGMEYSNENAKRLQRLYLTGDVTAQRAETIRQLNLSAGESVLDIGCGPGYLCESMAQIVGPDGAVVGIDVSTDLIEVCNRQKASAWISYAIGNATELGQPDASFDVVVCTQVAEYVPDVDRVLAETFRVLKPGGRTIFVATDWDAVVWHSESPGRMAAVMKSWESHCAHPRLPRSMARRLVDARLHLDGASVFPILNLQYDDDSYSKGLAQGIRDFVARRNDVSADDLEAWHSEFEHLSGAGQYFFSTNRYLFRASKPAAPPL
;
A
#
# COMPACT_ATOMS: atom_id res chain seq x y z
N MET A 1 9.93 -17.95 4.77
CA MET A 1 8.74 -17.12 4.49
C MET A 1 8.85 -16.68 3.04
N GLY A 2 8.03 -17.25 2.16
CA GLY A 2 8.03 -16.89 0.74
C GLY A 2 7.35 -15.53 0.58
N GLY A 3 8.14 -14.46 0.63
CA GLY A 3 7.71 -13.16 0.14
C GLY A 3 7.33 -13.29 -1.34
N MET A 4 6.38 -12.48 -1.80
CA MET A 4 5.93 -12.46 -3.18
C MET A 4 7.17 -12.29 -4.10
N GLU A 5 7.57 -13.35 -4.81
CA GLU A 5 8.68 -13.28 -5.77
C GLU A 5 8.28 -12.31 -6.90
N TYR A 6 8.96 -11.17 -6.99
CA TYR A 6 8.70 -10.18 -8.03
C TYR A 6 9.38 -10.63 -9.32
N SER A 7 8.61 -11.23 -10.23
CA SER A 7 9.00 -11.45 -11.62
C SER A 7 8.52 -10.28 -12.50
N ASN A 8 9.06 -10.15 -13.71
CA ASN A 8 8.61 -9.16 -14.71
C ASN A 8 7.10 -9.25 -15.00
N GLU A 9 6.48 -10.43 -14.93
CA GLU A 9 5.03 -10.58 -15.05
C GLU A 9 4.27 -10.07 -13.82
N ASN A 10 4.77 -10.34 -12.61
CA ASN A 10 4.19 -9.81 -11.38
C ASN A 10 4.27 -8.28 -11.32
N ALA A 11 5.39 -7.69 -11.77
CA ALA A 11 5.54 -6.25 -11.89
C ALA A 11 4.48 -5.64 -12.84
N LYS A 12 4.27 -6.23 -14.02
CA LYS A 12 3.22 -5.79 -14.97
C LYS A 12 1.81 -5.91 -14.39
N ARG A 13 1.52 -6.98 -13.65
CA ARG A 13 0.22 -7.15 -12.98
C ARG A 13 0.01 -6.08 -11.91
N LEU A 14 1.03 -5.84 -11.08
CA LEU A 14 0.98 -4.82 -10.04
C LEU A 14 0.75 -3.43 -10.65
N GLN A 15 1.44 -3.09 -11.74
CA GLN A 15 1.20 -1.84 -12.47
C GLN A 15 -0.26 -1.70 -12.91
N ARG A 16 -0.86 -2.75 -13.52
CA ARG A 16 -2.28 -2.72 -13.90
C ARG A 16 -3.19 -2.48 -12.70
N LEU A 17 -2.98 -3.19 -11.59
CA LEU A 17 -3.74 -3.00 -10.37
C LEU A 17 -3.65 -1.56 -9.86
N TYR A 18 -2.46 -0.96 -9.89
CA TYR A 18 -2.22 0.42 -9.41
C TYR A 18 -2.73 1.51 -10.37
N LEU A 19 -3.18 1.13 -11.57
CA LEU A 19 -3.80 2.01 -12.55
C LEU A 19 -5.33 1.91 -12.59
N THR A 20 -5.92 0.96 -11.86
CA THR A 20 -7.39 0.89 -11.68
C THR A 20 -7.94 2.22 -11.16
N GLY A 21 -9.18 2.53 -11.53
CA GLY A 21 -9.91 3.72 -11.07
C GLY A 21 -9.91 3.84 -9.54
N ASP A 22 -10.14 2.73 -8.84
CA ASP A 22 -10.16 2.66 -7.37
C ASP A 22 -8.82 3.07 -6.74
N VAL A 23 -7.71 2.50 -7.21
CA VAL A 23 -6.37 2.76 -6.64
C VAL A 23 -5.89 4.15 -7.05
N THR A 24 -6.27 4.62 -8.24
CA THR A 24 -6.02 6.00 -8.67
C THR A 24 -6.76 7.01 -7.77
N ALA A 25 -8.02 6.73 -7.42
CA ALA A 25 -8.80 7.57 -6.51
C ALA A 25 -8.22 7.54 -5.08
N GLN A 26 -7.83 6.36 -4.57
CA GLN A 26 -7.10 6.23 -3.30
C GLN A 26 -5.81 7.06 -3.30
N ARG A 27 -5.01 6.99 -4.38
CA ARG A 27 -3.76 7.76 -4.53
C ARG A 27 -4.03 9.26 -4.48
N ALA A 28 -5.06 9.74 -5.17
CA ALA A 28 -5.46 11.14 -5.14
C ALA A 28 -5.87 11.58 -3.72
N GLU A 29 -6.60 10.74 -2.99
CA GLU A 29 -6.96 11.01 -1.60
C GLU A 29 -5.74 11.06 -0.67
N THR A 30 -4.78 10.14 -0.82
CA THR A 30 -3.52 10.18 -0.08
C THR A 30 -2.78 11.50 -0.34
N ILE A 31 -2.65 11.93 -1.60
CA ILE A 31 -1.99 13.19 -1.97
C ILE A 31 -2.71 14.39 -1.33
N ARG A 32 -4.04 14.40 -1.40
CA ARG A 32 -4.86 15.46 -0.79
C ARG A 32 -4.61 15.55 0.72
N GLN A 33 -4.52 14.41 1.41
CA GLN A 33 -4.27 14.37 2.85
C GLN A 33 -2.82 14.69 3.23
N LEU A 34 -1.85 14.40 2.36
CA LEU A 34 -0.46 14.80 2.55
C LEU A 34 -0.31 16.32 2.53
N ASN A 35 -1.21 17.06 1.87
CA ASN A 35 -1.18 18.53 1.81
C ASN A 35 0.21 19.07 1.45
N LEU A 36 0.79 18.53 0.37
CA LEU A 36 2.15 18.86 -0.07
C LEU A 36 2.27 20.32 -0.52
N SER A 37 3.46 20.88 -0.33
CA SER A 37 3.85 22.22 -0.77
C SER A 37 5.06 22.17 -1.71
N ALA A 38 5.19 23.19 -2.56
CA ALA A 38 6.37 23.37 -3.40
C ALA A 38 7.64 23.45 -2.53
N GLY A 39 8.73 22.83 -3.00
CA GLY A 39 10.02 22.81 -2.30
C GLY A 39 10.17 21.74 -1.22
N GLU A 40 9.13 20.96 -0.90
CA GLU A 40 9.23 19.93 0.13
C GLU A 40 10.09 18.73 -0.31
N SER A 41 10.80 18.14 0.67
CA SER A 41 11.52 16.87 0.52
C SER A 41 10.63 15.72 1.01
N VAL A 42 10.36 14.75 0.15
CA VAL A 42 9.43 13.64 0.38
C VAL A 42 10.10 12.29 0.23
N LEU A 43 9.81 11.36 1.15
CA LEU A 43 10.19 9.94 1.06
C LEU A 43 8.94 9.06 0.91
N ASP A 44 8.92 8.16 -0.07
CA ASP A 44 7.93 7.10 -0.22
C ASP A 44 8.56 5.74 0.11
N ILE A 45 8.11 5.12 1.20
CA ILE A 45 8.60 3.81 1.68
C ILE A 45 7.77 2.71 1.03
N GLY A 46 8.44 1.90 0.19
CA GLY A 46 7.80 0.87 -0.64
C GLY A 46 7.02 1.51 -1.79
N CYS A 47 7.70 2.32 -2.59
CA CYS A 47 7.11 3.14 -3.64
C CYS A 47 6.48 2.32 -4.79
N GLY A 48 6.73 1.01 -4.84
CA GLY A 48 6.20 0.11 -5.86
C GLY A 48 6.50 0.60 -7.27
N PRO A 49 5.50 0.73 -8.16
CA PRO A 49 5.70 1.22 -9.52
C PRO A 49 5.91 2.75 -9.64
N GLY A 50 6.04 3.49 -8.52
CA GLY A 50 6.43 4.89 -8.50
C GLY A 50 5.33 5.91 -8.78
N TYR A 51 4.08 5.49 -9.05
CA TYR A 51 3.01 6.43 -9.42
C TYR A 51 2.69 7.48 -8.34
N LEU A 52 2.82 7.13 -7.06
CA LEU A 52 2.66 8.10 -5.97
C LEU A 52 3.83 9.10 -5.99
N CYS A 53 5.08 8.63 -6.10
CA CYS A 53 6.25 9.49 -6.28
C CYS A 53 6.07 10.49 -7.43
N GLU A 54 5.66 10.04 -8.62
CA GLU A 54 5.45 10.92 -9.77
C GLU A 54 4.38 11.98 -9.48
N SER A 55 3.30 11.61 -8.80
CA SER A 55 2.21 12.54 -8.46
C SER A 55 2.66 13.57 -7.42
N MET A 56 3.43 13.17 -6.40
CA MET A 56 4.01 14.08 -5.41
C MET A 56 5.05 15.01 -6.04
N ALA A 57 5.83 14.51 -6.99
CA ALA A 57 6.83 15.27 -7.72
C ALA A 57 6.23 16.45 -8.49
N GLN A 58 5.05 16.27 -9.10
CA GLN A 58 4.35 17.38 -9.78
C GLN A 58 3.99 18.53 -8.84
N ILE A 59 3.79 18.25 -7.54
CA ILE A 59 3.39 19.26 -6.55
C ILE A 59 4.60 19.94 -5.93
N VAL A 60 5.63 19.17 -5.54
CA VAL A 60 6.82 19.74 -4.88
C VAL A 60 7.69 20.54 -5.86
N GLY A 61 7.68 20.17 -7.14
CA GLY A 61 8.39 20.90 -8.20
C GLY A 61 9.92 20.83 -8.12
N PRO A 62 10.62 21.59 -8.96
CA PRO A 62 12.08 21.50 -9.15
C PRO A 62 12.92 21.93 -7.94
N ASP A 63 12.35 22.73 -7.04
CA ASP A 63 13.01 23.15 -5.80
C ASP A 63 12.80 22.13 -4.66
N GLY A 64 11.98 21.11 -4.87
CA GLY A 64 11.73 20.01 -3.94
C GLY A 64 12.49 18.75 -4.32
N ALA A 65 12.18 17.65 -3.63
CA ALA A 65 12.75 16.34 -3.93
C ALA A 65 11.79 15.22 -3.55
N VAL A 66 11.71 14.18 -4.38
CA VAL A 66 10.99 12.93 -4.06
C VAL A 66 11.96 11.76 -4.15
N VAL A 67 12.03 10.99 -3.07
CA VAL A 67 12.81 9.76 -3.00
C VAL A 67 11.84 8.60 -2.83
N GLY A 68 11.80 7.68 -3.78
CA GLY A 68 11.09 6.40 -3.65
C GLY A 68 12.08 5.29 -3.29
N ILE A 69 11.73 4.47 -2.30
CA ILE A 69 12.48 3.25 -2.02
C ILE A 69 11.60 2.02 -2.10
N ASP A 70 12.15 0.91 -2.57
CA ASP A 70 11.45 -0.38 -2.60
C ASP A 70 12.47 -1.53 -2.48
N VAL A 71 12.04 -2.68 -1.96
CA VAL A 71 12.90 -3.87 -1.88
C VAL A 71 13.03 -4.58 -3.24
N SER A 72 12.09 -4.32 -4.16
CA SER A 72 12.04 -4.95 -5.47
C SER A 72 12.95 -4.25 -6.48
N THR A 73 14.05 -4.91 -6.86
CA THR A 73 14.94 -4.45 -7.93
C THR A 73 14.18 -4.22 -9.24
N ASP A 74 13.29 -5.13 -9.62
CA ASP A 74 12.50 -5.04 -10.86
C ASP A 74 11.64 -3.77 -10.91
N LEU A 75 10.98 -3.42 -9.80
CA LEU A 75 10.16 -2.21 -9.71
C LEU A 75 11.01 -0.95 -9.74
N ILE A 76 12.15 -0.94 -9.02
CA ILE A 76 13.08 0.20 -9.04
C ILE A 76 13.68 0.42 -10.43
N GLU A 77 14.00 -0.64 -11.16
CA GLU A 77 14.43 -0.52 -12.55
C GLU A 77 13.35 0.06 -13.47
N VAL A 78 12.09 -0.38 -13.30
CA VAL A 78 10.95 0.18 -14.02
C VAL A 78 10.80 1.67 -13.72
N CYS A 79 10.83 2.06 -12.45
CA CYS A 79 10.72 3.46 -12.02
C CYS A 79 11.85 4.31 -12.60
N ASN A 80 13.10 3.85 -12.54
CA ASN A 80 14.24 4.58 -13.08
C ASN A 80 14.18 4.77 -14.61
N ARG A 81 13.56 3.83 -15.35
CA ARG A 81 13.32 3.98 -16.80
C ARG A 81 12.18 4.96 -17.12
N GLN A 82 11.20 5.09 -16.23
CA GLN A 82 9.95 5.82 -16.48
C GLN A 82 9.88 7.19 -15.81
N LYS A 83 10.82 7.51 -14.90
CA LYS A 83 10.79 8.75 -14.13
C LYS A 83 10.68 9.98 -15.03
N ALA A 84 9.72 10.85 -14.74
CA ALA A 84 9.45 12.00 -15.60
C ALA A 84 10.22 13.26 -15.18
N SER A 85 10.57 13.37 -13.90
CA SER A 85 11.12 14.60 -13.32
C SER A 85 12.54 14.42 -12.77
N ALA A 86 13.37 15.45 -12.90
CA ALA A 86 14.77 15.42 -12.46
C ALA A 86 14.93 15.39 -10.93
N TRP A 87 13.94 15.88 -10.21
CA TRP A 87 13.88 15.89 -8.74
C TRP A 87 13.31 14.60 -8.14
N ILE A 88 13.19 13.52 -8.93
CA ILE A 88 12.82 12.19 -8.46
C ILE A 88 14.02 11.26 -8.50
N SER A 89 14.22 10.53 -7.40
CA SER A 89 15.18 9.44 -7.31
C SER A 89 14.52 8.17 -6.78
N TYR A 90 14.95 7.02 -7.31
CA TYR A 90 14.46 5.71 -6.89
C TYR A 90 15.65 4.85 -6.48
N ALA A 91 15.58 4.20 -5.33
CA ALA A 91 16.64 3.35 -4.80
C ALA A 91 16.10 2.05 -4.21
N ILE A 92 16.92 1.00 -4.29
CA ILE A 92 16.63 -0.24 -3.55
C ILE A 92 16.85 0.06 -2.07
N GLY A 93 15.89 -0.31 -1.22
CA GLY A 93 15.98 -0.03 0.21
C GLY A 93 15.02 -0.86 1.05
N ASN A 94 15.37 -1.05 2.34
CA ASN A 94 14.55 -1.76 3.30
C ASN A 94 13.87 -0.77 4.25
N ALA A 95 12.56 -0.91 4.43
CA ALA A 95 11.76 -0.07 5.33
C ALA A 95 12.24 -0.09 6.80
N THR A 96 12.93 -1.15 7.25
CA THR A 96 13.45 -1.27 8.63
C THR A 96 14.86 -0.69 8.83
N GLU A 97 15.52 -0.32 7.74
CA GLU A 97 16.88 0.22 7.75
C GLU A 97 17.05 1.18 6.56
N LEU A 98 16.56 2.41 6.76
CA LEU A 98 16.62 3.45 5.75
C LEU A 98 18.06 3.97 5.67
N GLY A 99 18.64 3.98 4.46
CA GLY A 99 19.96 4.57 4.22
C GLY A 99 19.98 6.11 4.24
N GLN A 100 18.82 6.74 4.46
CA GLN A 100 18.66 8.18 4.43
C GLN A 100 19.10 8.84 5.74
N PRO A 101 19.61 10.09 5.72
CA PRO A 101 20.03 10.80 6.92
C PRO A 101 18.88 11.14 7.88
N ASP A 102 19.22 11.36 9.14
CA ASP A 102 18.30 11.88 10.15
C ASP A 102 17.74 13.25 9.71
N ALA A 103 16.47 13.52 10.06
CA ALA A 103 15.84 14.83 9.87
C ALA A 103 16.01 15.41 8.44
N SER A 104 15.84 14.56 7.42
CA SER A 104 16.06 14.92 6.02
C SER A 104 14.77 15.19 5.23
N PHE A 105 13.62 14.69 5.68
CA PHE A 105 12.35 14.82 4.95
C PHE A 105 11.32 15.66 5.69
N ASP A 106 10.61 16.50 4.95
CA ASP A 106 9.42 17.20 5.43
C ASP A 106 8.24 16.23 5.53
N VAL A 107 8.20 15.26 4.60
CA VAL A 107 7.12 14.28 4.47
C VAL A 107 7.64 12.87 4.25
N VAL A 108 7.07 11.90 4.97
CA VAL A 108 7.30 10.46 4.73
C VAL A 108 5.95 9.78 4.50
N VAL A 109 5.79 8.99 3.45
CA VAL A 109 4.57 8.22 3.19
C VAL A 109 4.89 6.73 3.09
N CYS A 110 3.99 5.90 3.59
CA CYS A 110 4.09 4.44 3.52
C CYS A 110 2.71 3.87 3.20
N THR A 111 2.49 3.47 1.95
CA THR A 111 1.18 3.04 1.46
C THR A 111 1.17 1.54 1.19
N GLN A 112 0.44 0.78 2.01
CA GLN A 112 0.22 -0.67 1.89
C GLN A 112 1.52 -1.49 1.88
N VAL A 113 2.47 -1.12 2.73
CA VAL A 113 3.80 -1.73 2.84
C VAL A 113 4.04 -2.25 4.25
N ALA A 114 3.71 -1.45 5.27
CA ALA A 114 3.98 -1.80 6.67
C ALA A 114 3.33 -3.15 7.08
N GLU A 115 2.16 -3.51 6.56
CA GLU A 115 1.52 -4.79 6.86
C GLU A 115 2.34 -6.02 6.40
N TYR A 116 3.24 -5.84 5.43
CA TYR A 116 4.12 -6.89 4.92
C TYR A 116 5.45 -6.99 5.67
N VAL A 117 5.80 -5.98 6.48
CA VAL A 117 7.08 -5.92 7.21
C VAL A 117 6.90 -6.57 8.59
N PRO A 118 7.66 -7.62 8.95
CA PRO A 118 7.53 -8.27 10.26
C PRO A 118 7.74 -7.31 11.44
N ASP A 119 8.73 -6.41 11.34
CA ASP A 119 9.05 -5.42 12.38
C ASP A 119 8.54 -4.02 12.00
N VAL A 120 7.22 -3.82 12.16
CA VAL A 120 6.57 -2.53 11.89
C VAL A 120 7.10 -1.43 12.80
N ASP A 121 7.43 -1.75 14.05
CA ASP A 121 7.89 -0.76 15.02
C ASP A 121 9.24 -0.18 14.58
N ARG A 122 10.10 -0.99 13.95
CA ARG A 122 11.32 -0.51 13.31
C ARG A 122 11.06 0.41 12.11
N VAL A 123 10.05 0.13 11.28
CA VAL A 123 9.65 1.03 10.18
C VAL A 123 9.20 2.39 10.72
N LEU A 124 8.42 2.39 11.80
CA LEU A 124 7.97 3.62 12.45
C LEU A 124 9.12 4.38 13.10
N ALA A 125 10.07 3.69 13.73
CA ALA A 125 11.26 4.30 14.30
C ALA A 125 12.13 4.97 13.22
N GLU A 126 12.34 4.31 12.08
CA GLU A 126 13.06 4.87 10.94
C GLU A 126 12.32 6.07 10.33
N THR A 127 10.99 5.98 10.22
CA THR A 127 10.15 7.11 9.79
C THR A 127 10.32 8.32 10.71
N PHE A 128 10.26 8.11 12.03
CA PHE A 128 10.53 9.17 13.00
C PHE A 128 11.94 9.74 12.85
N ARG A 129 12.96 8.89 12.64
CA ARG A 129 14.36 9.31 12.50
C ARG A 129 14.56 10.25 11.31
N VAL A 130 14.07 9.87 10.13
CA VAL A 130 14.30 10.61 8.88
C VAL A 130 13.40 11.84 8.74
N LEU A 131 12.28 11.91 9.45
CA LEU A 131 11.45 13.11 9.50
C LEU A 131 12.18 14.27 10.19
N LYS A 132 12.11 15.46 9.58
CA LYS A 132 12.47 16.74 10.23
C LYS A 132 11.55 16.99 11.44
N PRO A 133 12.01 17.71 12.48
CA PRO A 133 11.10 18.21 13.51
C PRO A 133 9.96 19.02 12.88
N GLY A 134 8.71 18.71 13.22
CA GLY A 134 7.52 19.29 12.57
C GLY A 134 7.13 18.64 11.24
N GLY A 135 7.92 17.70 10.72
CA GLY A 135 7.58 16.92 9.53
C GLY A 135 6.42 15.96 9.79
N ARG A 136 5.77 15.50 8.72
CA ARG A 136 4.53 14.70 8.78
C ARG A 136 4.60 13.41 8.00
N THR A 137 3.74 12.47 8.36
CA THR A 137 3.65 11.17 7.71
C THR A 137 2.23 10.69 7.54
N ILE A 138 2.02 9.89 6.49
CA ILE A 138 0.82 9.08 6.30
C ILE A 138 1.20 7.62 6.17
N PHE A 139 0.57 6.79 6.99
CA PHE A 139 0.53 5.35 6.79
C PHE A 139 -0.83 4.94 6.26
N VAL A 140 -0.86 4.22 5.15
CA VAL A 140 -2.08 3.60 4.61
C VAL A 140 -1.95 2.10 4.75
N ALA A 141 -2.93 1.45 5.37
CA ALA A 141 -2.93 0.01 5.54
C ALA A 141 -4.34 -0.58 5.37
N THR A 142 -4.40 -1.87 5.12
CA THR A 142 -5.66 -2.62 4.97
C THR A 142 -5.90 -3.51 6.18
N ASP A 143 -7.15 -3.54 6.66
CA ASP A 143 -7.60 -4.58 7.59
C ASP A 143 -8.26 -5.67 6.75
N TRP A 144 -7.61 -6.81 6.63
CA TRP A 144 -8.05 -7.88 5.73
C TRP A 144 -9.31 -8.61 6.23
N ASP A 145 -9.66 -8.51 7.52
CA ASP A 145 -10.97 -9.00 7.99
C ASP A 145 -12.11 -8.03 7.60
N ALA A 146 -11.80 -6.79 7.21
CA ALA A 146 -12.77 -5.81 6.73
C ALA A 146 -12.99 -5.88 5.21
N VAL A 147 -12.51 -6.95 4.55
CA VAL A 147 -12.87 -7.28 3.17
C VAL A 147 -14.21 -7.99 3.18
N VAL A 148 -15.21 -7.39 2.55
CA VAL A 148 -16.55 -7.96 2.38
C VAL A 148 -16.71 -8.35 0.92
N TRP A 149 -17.01 -9.62 0.68
CA TRP A 149 -17.20 -10.16 -0.66
C TRP A 149 -18.47 -11.00 -0.69
N HIS A 150 -19.39 -10.68 -1.60
CA HIS A 150 -20.52 -11.56 -1.85
C HIS A 150 -20.04 -12.85 -2.52
N SER A 151 -20.47 -13.98 -1.96
CA SER A 151 -20.19 -15.32 -2.47
C SER A 151 -21.42 -16.20 -2.25
N GLU A 152 -21.73 -17.03 -3.23
CA GLU A 152 -22.78 -18.05 -3.12
C GLU A 152 -22.37 -19.21 -2.19
N SER A 153 -21.08 -19.32 -1.87
CA SER A 153 -20.54 -20.31 -0.93
C SER A 153 -19.70 -19.63 0.16
N PRO A 154 -20.34 -19.17 1.26
CA PRO A 154 -19.63 -18.53 2.37
C PRO A 154 -18.50 -19.39 2.96
N GLY A 155 -18.67 -20.71 2.99
CA GLY A 155 -17.65 -21.64 3.46
C GLY A 155 -16.40 -21.68 2.57
N ARG A 156 -16.59 -21.66 1.24
CA ARG A 156 -15.50 -21.60 0.27
C ARG A 156 -14.76 -20.27 0.35
N MET A 157 -15.50 -19.16 0.39
CA MET A 157 -14.92 -17.83 0.58
C MET A 157 -14.07 -17.77 1.86
N ALA A 158 -14.59 -18.27 2.99
CA ALA A 158 -13.85 -18.31 4.25
C ALA A 158 -12.58 -19.16 4.17
N ALA A 159 -12.62 -20.30 3.49
CA ALA A 159 -11.44 -21.16 3.30
C ALA A 159 -10.34 -20.47 2.47
N VAL A 160 -10.71 -19.82 1.36
CA VAL A 160 -9.77 -19.06 0.51
C VAL A 160 -9.16 -17.89 1.29
N MET A 161 -9.99 -17.09 1.97
CA MET A 161 -9.51 -15.94 2.75
C MET A 161 -8.62 -16.36 3.93
N LYS A 162 -8.90 -17.51 4.55
CA LYS A 162 -8.04 -18.09 5.59
C LYS A 162 -6.67 -18.50 5.04
N SER A 163 -6.60 -19.10 3.85
CA SER A 163 -5.30 -19.40 3.23
C SER A 163 -4.55 -18.10 2.89
N TRP A 164 -5.27 -17.12 2.33
CA TRP A 164 -4.74 -15.81 1.98
C TRP A 164 -4.15 -15.07 3.18
N GLU A 165 -4.70 -15.20 4.39
CA GLU A 165 -4.27 -14.48 5.61
C GLU A 165 -2.74 -14.43 5.81
N SER A 166 -2.03 -15.49 5.44
CA SER A 166 -0.58 -15.61 5.57
C SER A 166 0.26 -14.83 4.54
N HIS A 167 -0.38 -14.10 3.62
CA HIS A 167 0.29 -13.30 2.58
C HIS A 167 1.08 -12.10 3.13
N CYS A 168 0.74 -11.62 4.34
CA CYS A 168 1.43 -10.53 5.00
C CYS A 168 1.66 -10.84 6.49
N ALA A 169 2.59 -10.10 7.11
CA ALA A 169 2.96 -10.32 8.50
C ALA A 169 1.89 -9.80 9.48
N HIS A 170 1.18 -8.74 9.11
CA HIS A 170 0.20 -8.05 9.96
C HIS A 170 -1.12 -7.81 9.22
N PRO A 171 -1.95 -8.83 8.98
CA PRO A 171 -3.19 -8.70 8.20
C PRO A 171 -4.25 -7.78 8.83
N ARG A 172 -4.04 -7.38 10.09
CA ARG A 172 -4.96 -6.53 10.89
C ARG A 172 -4.24 -5.29 11.42
N LEU A 173 -3.18 -4.87 10.73
CA LEU A 173 -2.32 -3.77 11.17
C LEU A 173 -3.09 -2.49 11.60
N PRO A 174 -4.12 -2.02 10.86
CA PRO A 174 -4.83 -0.79 11.21
C PRO A 174 -5.33 -0.72 12.66
N ARG A 175 -5.72 -1.86 13.25
CA ARG A 175 -6.24 -1.93 14.63
C ARG A 175 -5.25 -1.48 15.69
N SER A 176 -3.95 -1.59 15.39
CA SER A 176 -2.87 -1.24 16.32
C SER A 176 -2.11 0.03 15.93
N MET A 177 -2.32 0.55 14.71
CA MET A 177 -1.49 1.60 14.13
C MET A 177 -1.49 2.90 14.97
N ALA A 178 -2.66 3.34 15.43
CA ALA A 178 -2.77 4.55 16.25
C ALA A 178 -1.87 4.50 17.50
N ARG A 179 -1.83 3.35 18.17
CA ARG A 179 -0.99 3.17 19.36
C ARG A 179 0.50 3.06 19.00
N ARG A 180 0.83 2.30 17.94
CA ARG A 180 2.20 2.13 17.48
C ARG A 180 2.86 3.45 17.05
N LEU A 181 2.11 4.34 16.38
CA LEU A 181 2.56 5.69 16.03
C LEU A 181 2.97 6.49 17.27
N VAL A 182 2.13 6.47 18.31
CA VAL A 182 2.41 7.14 19.58
C VAL A 182 3.63 6.54 20.29
N ASP A 183 3.73 5.22 20.33
CA ASP A 183 4.88 4.52 20.94
C ASP A 183 6.19 4.82 20.18
N ALA A 184 6.11 5.06 18.86
CA ALA A 184 7.20 5.55 18.03
C ALA A 184 7.48 7.06 18.17
N ARG A 185 6.86 7.74 19.15
CA ARG A 185 7.01 9.16 19.48
C ARG A 185 6.48 10.13 18.42
N LEU A 186 5.63 9.65 17.51
CA LEU A 186 4.88 10.50 16.61
C LEU A 186 3.59 10.98 17.29
N HIS A 187 3.17 12.20 17.00
CA HIS A 187 1.86 12.72 17.39
C HIS A 187 0.82 12.26 16.37
N LEU A 188 -0.26 11.61 16.81
CA LEU A 188 -1.36 11.20 15.92
C LEU A 188 -2.25 12.41 15.63
N ASP A 189 -2.15 12.96 14.42
CA ASP A 189 -2.94 14.12 13.98
C ASP A 189 -4.38 13.71 13.61
N GLY A 190 -4.57 12.45 13.21
CA GLY A 190 -5.89 11.88 13.00
C GLY A 190 -5.88 10.65 12.09
N ALA A 191 -7.05 10.05 11.92
CA ALA A 191 -7.25 8.93 11.02
C ALA A 191 -8.47 9.15 10.13
N SER A 192 -8.46 8.54 8.95
CA SER A 192 -9.58 8.56 8.00
C SER A 192 -9.65 7.22 7.26
N VAL A 193 -10.73 7.02 6.48
CA VAL A 193 -10.91 5.81 5.67
C VAL A 193 -11.20 6.21 4.23
N PHE A 194 -10.59 5.50 3.29
CA PHE A 194 -10.97 5.52 1.89
C PHE A 194 -11.65 4.17 1.55
N PRO A 195 -12.96 4.14 1.34
CA PRO A 195 -13.68 2.92 0.98
C PRO A 195 -13.49 2.62 -0.51
N ILE A 196 -13.23 1.35 -0.82
CA ILE A 196 -13.33 0.81 -2.18
C ILE A 196 -14.62 -0.02 -2.23
N LEU A 197 -15.43 0.22 -3.26
CA LEU A 197 -16.69 -0.48 -3.52
C LEU A 197 -16.74 -0.86 -4.99
N ASN A 198 -16.81 -2.16 -5.29
CA ASN A 198 -16.98 -2.65 -6.65
C ASN A 198 -18.30 -3.43 -6.73
N LEU A 199 -19.19 -2.96 -7.62
CA LEU A 199 -20.47 -3.62 -7.93
C LEU A 199 -20.41 -4.39 -9.26
N GLN A 200 -19.24 -4.43 -9.90
CA GLN A 200 -18.93 -5.15 -11.13
C GLN A 200 -17.52 -5.76 -11.03
N TYR A 201 -17.30 -6.85 -11.75
CA TYR A 201 -16.02 -7.57 -11.83
C TYR A 201 -15.36 -7.33 -13.20
N ASP A 202 -14.85 -6.12 -13.40
CA ASP A 202 -14.22 -5.68 -14.66
C ASP A 202 -12.74 -5.35 -14.50
N ASP A 203 -12.06 -5.07 -15.61
CA ASP A 203 -10.61 -4.83 -15.66
C ASP A 203 -10.17 -3.54 -14.97
N ASP A 204 -11.08 -2.60 -14.71
CA ASP A 204 -10.80 -1.36 -13.97
C ASP A 204 -11.10 -1.48 -12.47
N SER A 205 -11.68 -2.60 -12.03
CA SER A 205 -11.99 -2.85 -10.62
C SER A 205 -10.77 -3.36 -9.84
N TYR A 206 -10.52 -2.78 -8.66
CA TYR A 206 -9.49 -3.26 -7.74
C TYR A 206 -9.69 -4.74 -7.36
N SER A 207 -10.95 -5.12 -7.11
CA SER A 207 -11.30 -6.47 -6.66
C SER A 207 -10.94 -7.56 -7.67
N LYS A 208 -10.94 -7.28 -8.98
CA LYS A 208 -10.51 -8.25 -10.01
C LYS A 208 -9.03 -8.54 -9.96
N GLY A 209 -8.19 -7.50 -9.89
CA GLY A 209 -6.75 -7.72 -9.75
C GLY A 209 -6.39 -8.35 -8.39
N LEU A 210 -7.12 -8.01 -7.32
CA LEU A 210 -6.99 -8.68 -6.03
C LEU A 210 -7.36 -10.17 -6.10
N ALA A 211 -8.50 -10.52 -6.72
CA ALA A 211 -8.95 -11.90 -6.87
C ALA A 211 -7.90 -12.78 -7.54
N GLN A 212 -7.30 -12.28 -8.62
CA GLN A 212 -6.22 -12.95 -9.34
C GLN A 212 -4.98 -13.15 -8.44
N GLY A 213 -4.61 -12.13 -7.67
CA GLY A 213 -3.50 -12.23 -6.71
C GLY A 213 -3.72 -13.28 -5.62
N ILE A 214 -4.94 -13.31 -5.05
CA ILE A 214 -5.35 -14.30 -4.06
C ILE A 214 -5.31 -15.71 -4.66
N ARG A 215 -5.89 -15.90 -5.85
CA ARG A 215 -5.89 -17.18 -6.56
C ARG A 215 -4.47 -17.72 -6.72
N ASP A 216 -3.56 -16.92 -7.26
CA ASP A 216 -2.18 -17.35 -7.53
C ASP A 216 -1.41 -17.72 -6.26
N PHE A 217 -1.67 -17.00 -5.16
CA PHE A 217 -1.05 -17.29 -3.88
C PHE A 217 -1.60 -18.58 -3.26
N VAL A 218 -2.93 -18.72 -3.21
CA VAL A 218 -3.59 -19.88 -2.60
C VAL A 218 -3.29 -21.16 -3.39
N ALA A 219 -3.22 -21.08 -4.72
CA ALA A 219 -2.86 -22.20 -5.59
C ALA A 219 -1.50 -22.82 -5.25
N ARG A 220 -0.55 -22.05 -4.71
CA ARG A 220 0.80 -22.53 -4.35
C ARG A 220 0.86 -23.22 -3.00
N ARG A 221 -0.20 -23.12 -2.19
CA ARG A 221 -0.19 -23.55 -0.78
C ARG A 221 -0.86 -24.89 -0.53
N ASN A 222 -1.67 -25.38 -1.46
CA ASN A 222 -2.46 -26.61 -1.32
C ASN A 222 -3.40 -26.61 -0.08
N ASP A 223 -3.72 -25.44 0.48
CA ASP A 223 -4.66 -25.30 1.62
C ASP A 223 -6.14 -25.45 1.20
N VAL A 224 -6.42 -25.21 -0.09
CA VAL A 224 -7.75 -25.26 -0.72
C VAL A 224 -7.63 -26.15 -1.97
N SER A 225 -8.66 -26.95 -2.26
CA SER A 225 -8.64 -27.81 -3.45
C SER A 225 -8.60 -26.97 -4.74
N ALA A 226 -7.99 -27.51 -5.80
CA ALA A 226 -7.94 -26.79 -7.08
C ALA A 226 -9.35 -26.51 -7.64
N ASP A 227 -10.27 -27.46 -7.47
CA ASP A 227 -11.67 -27.31 -7.89
C ASP A 227 -12.39 -26.23 -7.08
N ASP A 228 -12.20 -26.19 -5.75
CA ASP A 228 -12.77 -25.12 -4.92
C ASP A 228 -12.17 -23.75 -5.27
N LEU A 229 -10.86 -23.67 -5.54
CA LEU A 229 -10.23 -22.40 -5.89
C LEU A 229 -10.70 -21.88 -7.25
N GLU A 230 -10.86 -22.76 -8.23
CA GLU A 230 -11.41 -22.40 -9.54
C GLU A 230 -12.89 -22.01 -9.43
N ALA A 231 -13.69 -22.76 -8.65
CA ALA A 231 -15.08 -22.40 -8.38
C ALA A 231 -15.20 -21.04 -7.67
N TRP A 232 -14.31 -20.75 -6.72
CA TRP A 232 -14.24 -19.45 -6.05
C TRP A 232 -13.90 -18.31 -7.02
N HIS A 233 -12.93 -18.48 -7.91
CA HIS A 233 -12.53 -17.40 -8.80
C HIS A 233 -13.53 -17.18 -9.95
N SER A 234 -14.11 -18.26 -10.49
CA SER A 234 -15.06 -18.19 -11.61
C SER A 234 -16.45 -17.66 -11.20
N GLU A 235 -16.83 -17.79 -9.92
CA GLU A 235 -18.13 -17.27 -9.45
C GLU A 235 -18.26 -15.76 -9.65
N PHE A 236 -17.16 -15.01 -9.62
CA PHE A 236 -17.18 -13.55 -9.73
C PHE A 236 -17.65 -13.06 -11.11
N GLU A 237 -17.27 -13.75 -12.18
CA GLU A 237 -17.76 -13.43 -13.53
C GLU A 237 -19.26 -13.70 -13.65
N HIS A 238 -19.72 -14.82 -13.09
CA HIS A 238 -21.14 -15.18 -13.06
C HIS A 238 -21.97 -14.15 -12.27
N LEU A 239 -21.55 -13.83 -11.04
CA LEU A 239 -22.20 -12.86 -10.18
C LEU A 239 -22.23 -11.47 -10.82
N SER A 240 -21.16 -11.05 -11.51
CA SER A 240 -21.14 -9.78 -12.23
C SER A 240 -22.14 -9.75 -13.38
N GLY A 241 -22.19 -10.82 -14.18
CA GLY A 241 -23.15 -10.96 -15.28
C GLY A 241 -24.62 -10.97 -14.82
N ALA A 242 -24.88 -11.45 -13.61
CA ALA A 242 -26.20 -11.43 -12.97
C ALA A 242 -26.52 -10.11 -12.23
N GLY A 243 -25.60 -9.15 -12.16
CA GLY A 243 -25.76 -7.91 -11.40
C GLY A 243 -25.77 -8.11 -9.87
N GLN A 244 -25.17 -9.20 -9.39
CA GLN A 244 -25.11 -9.59 -7.98
C GLN A 244 -23.70 -9.46 -7.38
N TYR A 245 -22.71 -9.08 -8.18
CA TYR A 245 -21.35 -8.87 -7.69
C TYR A 245 -21.30 -7.74 -6.66
N PHE A 246 -20.65 -8.01 -5.54
CA PHE A 246 -20.42 -7.04 -4.48
C PHE A 246 -19.09 -7.31 -3.81
N PHE A 247 -18.23 -6.30 -3.80
CA PHE A 247 -16.98 -6.28 -3.07
C PHE A 247 -16.82 -4.93 -2.38
N SER A 248 -16.37 -4.94 -1.12
CA SER A 248 -15.96 -3.73 -0.42
C SER A 248 -14.75 -3.98 0.47
N THR A 249 -13.88 -2.99 0.56
CA THR A 249 -12.79 -2.96 1.53
C THR A 249 -12.47 -1.52 1.93
N ASN A 250 -11.75 -1.36 3.04
CA ASN A 250 -11.33 -0.08 3.57
C ASN A 250 -9.82 0.07 3.51
N ARG A 251 -9.38 1.26 3.09
CA ARG A 251 -8.01 1.73 3.28
C ARG A 251 -8.00 2.69 4.45
N TYR A 252 -7.27 2.34 5.51
CA TYR A 252 -7.17 3.17 6.70
C TYR A 252 -5.94 4.05 6.57
N LEU A 253 -6.14 5.37 6.60
CA LEU A 253 -5.08 6.37 6.52
C LEU A 253 -4.85 6.95 7.90
N PHE A 254 -3.63 6.86 8.40
CA PHE A 254 -3.21 7.42 9.67
C PHE A 254 -2.25 8.57 9.42
N ARG A 255 -2.64 9.77 9.81
CA ARG A 255 -1.83 10.98 9.72
C ARG A 255 -1.15 11.22 11.05
N ALA A 256 0.14 11.46 11.00
CA ALA A 256 0.95 11.72 12.18
C ALA A 256 2.06 12.72 11.89
N SER A 257 2.56 13.35 12.94
CA SER A 257 3.62 14.36 12.85
C SER A 257 4.73 14.08 13.86
N LYS A 258 5.95 14.43 13.50
CA LYS A 258 7.06 14.47 14.44
C LYS A 258 6.95 15.75 15.24
N PRO A 259 6.87 15.70 16.59
CA PRO A 259 6.82 16.91 17.40
C PRO A 259 7.97 17.87 17.06
N ALA A 260 7.68 19.15 17.01
CA ALA A 260 8.71 20.18 16.87
C ALA A 260 9.69 20.09 18.05
N ALA A 261 10.96 20.45 17.82
CA ALA A 261 11.88 20.64 18.92
C ALA A 261 11.30 21.72 19.86
N PRO A 262 11.40 21.57 21.19
CA PRO A 262 11.06 22.65 22.10
C PRO A 262 11.86 23.90 21.69
N PRO A 263 11.28 25.10 21.74
CA PRO A 263 12.06 26.32 21.58
C PRO A 263 13.21 26.32 22.59
N LEU A 264 14.42 26.59 22.10
CA LEU A 264 15.63 26.74 22.91
C LEU A 264 15.50 27.91 23.90
#